data_AF-A0A448Z8Q5-F1
#
_entry.id   AF-A0A448Z8Q5-F1
#
_cell.length_a   1.000
_cell.length_b   1.000
_cell.length_c   1.000
_cell.angle_alpha   90.00
_cell.angle_beta   90.00
_cell.angle_gamma   90.00
#
_symmetry.space_group_name_H-M   'P 1'
#
loop_
_entity.id
_entity.type
_entity.pdbx_description
1 polymer ?
#
loop_
_entity_poly.entity_id
_entity_poly.type
_entity_poly.pdbx_seq_one_letter_code
_entity_poly.pdbx_strand_id
1 'polypeptide(L)'
;MAKNETKSTNNTEGQLIEHHVDPTGSDTSESDDDEIEILLDFKKFGILVLLLFFIFPLLPLGLATIFGALFVLCEPDTTFEQGFLYVVSNLLGMANPLTDYSPSGVAKMH
;
A
#
# COMPACT_ATOMS: atom_id res chain seq x y z
N MET A 1 36.99 56.32 40.39
CA MET A 1 36.59 56.64 41.79
C MET A 1 35.23 57.33 41.77
N ALA A 2 34.29 56.79 42.56
CA ALA A 2 33.05 57.40 43.11
C ALA A 2 31.83 57.70 42.20
N LYS A 3 30.75 56.92 42.37
CA LYS A 3 29.43 57.28 43.01
C LYS A 3 28.34 56.29 42.54
N ASN A 4 27.87 55.35 43.36
CA ASN A 4 26.80 55.39 44.37
C ASN A 4 25.36 55.60 43.86
N GLU A 5 24.49 54.69 44.32
CA GLU A 5 23.07 54.87 44.74
C GLU A 5 21.90 54.31 43.88
N THR A 6 21.52 53.08 44.26
CA THR A 6 20.19 52.61 44.77
C THR A 6 18.89 52.83 43.98
N LYS A 7 18.19 51.71 43.71
CA LYS A 7 16.75 51.49 44.00
C LYS A 7 16.45 49.98 43.99
N SER A 8 16.44 49.30 45.14
CA SER A 8 15.25 49.00 45.96
C SER A 8 14.13 48.26 45.23
N THR A 9 14.02 46.94 45.45
CA THR A 9 12.75 46.27 45.82
C THR A 9 13.02 44.93 46.52
N ASN A 10 12.86 44.97 47.84
CA ASN A 10 12.00 44.10 48.66
C ASN A 10 12.37 42.61 48.85
N ASN A 11 12.87 42.36 50.06
CA ASN A 11 12.67 41.19 50.93
C ASN A 11 11.49 40.27 50.56
N THR A 12 11.74 38.96 50.60
CA THR A 12 11.23 38.08 51.67
C THR A 12 12.12 36.83 51.74
N GLU A 13 12.96 36.78 52.77
CA GLU A 13 13.64 35.56 53.20
C GLU A 13 12.63 34.62 53.87
N GLY A 14 12.78 33.32 53.60
CA GLY A 14 12.60 32.29 54.62
C GLY A 14 11.19 31.76 54.84
N GLN A 15 10.82 30.73 54.08
CA GLN A 15 10.15 29.59 54.69
C GLN A 15 10.74 28.30 54.11
N LEU A 16 11.41 27.55 54.97
CA LEU A 16 12.23 26.38 54.67
C LEU A 16 11.73 25.24 55.56
N ILE A 17 10.74 24.47 55.11
CA ILE A 17 10.25 23.17 55.63
C ILE A 17 9.37 22.62 54.48
N GLU A 18 9.45 21.43 53.88
CA GLU A 18 10.12 20.17 54.15
C GLU A 18 10.25 19.40 52.82
N HIS A 19 11.24 18.53 52.82
CA HIS A 19 11.48 17.40 51.94
C HIS A 19 10.22 16.68 51.39
N HIS A 20 9.91 16.86 50.11
CA HIS A 20 9.38 15.77 49.29
C HIS A 20 10.16 15.71 47.99
N VAL A 21 11.17 14.84 48.00
CA VAL A 21 11.80 14.31 46.80
C VAL A 21 10.69 13.58 46.05
N ASP A 22 10.20 14.18 44.97
CA ASP A 22 9.47 13.46 43.94
C ASP A 22 10.34 13.47 42.67
N PRO A 23 11.23 12.49 42.49
CA PRO A 23 11.97 12.29 41.26
C PRO A 23 11.15 11.33 40.40
N THR A 24 10.00 11.78 39.93
CA THR A 24 9.20 10.96 39.00
C THR A 24 8.81 11.78 37.77
N GLY A 25 9.78 12.54 37.25
CA GLY A 25 9.91 12.74 35.82
C GLY A 25 10.78 11.61 35.28
N SER A 26 10.16 10.54 34.79
CA SER A 26 10.82 9.56 33.93
C SER A 26 9.78 8.87 33.05
N ASP A 27 9.57 9.46 31.88
CA ASP A 27 9.55 8.77 30.59
C ASP A 27 8.95 7.35 30.58
N THR A 28 7.63 7.25 30.52
CA THR A 28 6.94 6.02 30.11
C THR A 28 5.71 6.36 29.28
N SER A 29 5.87 6.95 28.10
CA SER A 29 4.76 7.09 27.14
C SER A 29 5.19 7.34 25.69
N GLU A 30 6.43 7.01 25.29
CA GLU A 30 6.97 7.39 23.97
C GLU A 30 7.42 6.18 23.11
N SER A 31 7.15 4.95 23.54
CA SER A 31 7.60 3.73 22.82
C SER A 31 6.51 3.04 22.01
N ASP A 32 5.24 3.16 22.40
CA ASP A 32 4.19 2.28 21.88
C ASP A 32 3.59 2.81 20.57
N ASP A 33 3.56 4.13 20.38
CA ASP A 33 3.02 4.76 19.18
C ASP A 33 3.95 4.57 17.97
N ASP A 34 5.27 4.65 18.18
CA ASP A 34 6.29 4.45 17.14
C ASP A 34 6.33 3.00 16.64
N GLU A 35 6.19 2.01 17.52
CA GLU A 35 6.16 0.59 17.12
C GLU A 35 4.90 0.25 16.31
N ILE A 36 3.75 0.84 16.64
CA ILE A 36 2.49 0.65 15.91
C ILE A 36 2.55 1.29 14.52
N GLU A 37 3.17 2.48 14.39
CA GLU A 37 3.35 3.14 13.09
C GLU A 37 4.24 2.31 12.15
N ILE A 38 5.36 1.79 12.67
CA ILE A 38 6.27 0.92 11.91
C ILE A 38 5.56 -0.38 11.47
N LEU A 39 4.81 -1.03 12.37
CA LEU A 39 4.08 -2.27 12.05
C LEU A 39 2.99 -2.03 11.01
N LEU A 40 2.29 -0.89 11.10
CA LEU A 40 1.32 -0.48 10.10
C LEU A 40 1.95 -0.32 8.72
N ASP A 41 3.15 0.25 8.64
CA ASP A 41 3.85 0.43 7.37
C ASP A 41 4.36 -0.88 6.78
N PHE A 42 4.85 -1.82 7.60
CA PHE A 42 5.19 -3.17 7.12
C PHE A 42 3.96 -3.95 6.62
N LYS A 43 2.82 -3.81 7.30
CA LYS A 43 1.56 -4.45 6.88
C LYS A 43 1.03 -3.85 5.58
N LYS A 44 1.08 -2.52 5.43
CA LYS A 44 0.74 -1.84 4.15
C LYS A 44 1.66 -2.28 3.03
N PHE A 45 2.97 -2.38 3.30
CA PHE A 45 3.94 -2.89 2.33
C PHE A 45 3.64 -4.33 1.93
N GLY A 46 3.31 -5.20 2.88
CA GLY A 46 2.90 -6.58 2.60
C GLY A 46 1.64 -6.67 1.73
N ILE A 47 0.64 -5.82 1.99
CA ILE A 47 -0.58 -5.73 1.17
C ILE A 47 -0.23 -5.25 -0.26
N LEU A 48 0.66 -4.28 -0.40
CA LEU A 48 1.10 -3.77 -1.70
C LEU A 48 1.81 -4.86 -2.51
N VAL A 49 2.71 -5.62 -1.88
CA VAL A 49 3.37 -6.76 -2.51
C VAL A 49 2.35 -7.83 -2.93
N LEU A 50 1.38 -8.15 -2.06
CA LEU A 50 0.31 -9.09 -2.39
C LEU A 50 -0.51 -8.61 -3.60
N LEU A 51 -0.89 -7.34 -3.62
CA LEU A 51 -1.65 -6.76 -4.72
C LEU A 51 -0.87 -6.80 -6.03
N LEU A 52 0.41 -6.42 -6.00
CA LEU A 52 1.24 -6.33 -7.20
C LEU A 52 1.66 -7.70 -7.75
N PHE A 53 1.94 -8.68 -6.89
CA PHE A 53 2.44 -9.99 -7.33
C PHE A 53 1.35 -11.04 -7.50
N PHE A 54 0.20 -10.91 -6.82
CA PHE A 54 -0.88 -11.88 -6.92
C PHE A 54 -2.09 -11.31 -7.62
N ILE A 55 -2.65 -10.21 -7.13
CA ILE A 55 -3.92 -9.67 -7.66
C ILE A 55 -3.71 -9.15 -9.09
N PHE A 56 -2.63 -8.40 -9.32
CA PHE A 56 -2.31 -7.83 -10.62
C PHE A 56 -2.18 -8.86 -11.74
N PRO A 57 -1.49 -10.02 -11.60
CA PRO A 57 -1.51 -11.06 -12.64
C PRO A 57 -2.80 -11.89 -12.66
N LEU A 58 -3.53 -12.02 -11.53
CA LEU A 58 -4.79 -12.77 -11.51
C LEU A 58 -5.90 -12.10 -12.31
N LEU A 59 -5.96 -10.76 -12.30
CA LEU A 59 -6.98 -10.01 -13.04
C LEU A 59 -6.94 -10.29 -14.55
N PRO A 60 -5.85 -10.06 -15.29
CA PRO A 60 -5.78 -10.36 -16.70
C PRO A 60 -5.91 -11.87 -16.98
N LEU A 61 -5.46 -12.74 -16.07
CA LEU A 61 -5.66 -14.19 -16.19
C LEU A 61 -7.15 -14.56 -16.14
N GLY A 62 -7.90 -14.00 -15.19
CA GLY A 62 -9.33 -14.23 -15.04
C GLY A 62 -10.11 -13.69 -16.23
N LEU A 63 -9.82 -12.46 -16.66
CA LEU A 63 -10.40 -11.87 -17.87
C LEU A 63 -10.11 -12.74 -19.11
N ALA A 64 -8.85 -13.14 -19.31
CA ALA A 64 -8.48 -14.00 -20.44
C ALA A 64 -9.18 -15.35 -20.41
N THR A 65 -9.41 -15.92 -19.23
CA THR A 65 -10.14 -17.19 -19.08
C THR A 65 -11.60 -17.04 -19.51
N ILE A 66 -12.28 -15.98 -19.04
CA ILE A 66 -13.70 -15.73 -19.36
C ILE A 66 -13.89 -15.47 -20.85
N PHE A 67 -13.11 -14.53 -21.41
CA PHE A 67 -13.23 -14.18 -22.82
C PHE A 67 -12.69 -15.26 -23.75
N GLY A 68 -11.62 -15.96 -23.37
CA GLY A 68 -11.10 -17.10 -24.11
C GLY A 68 -12.10 -18.26 -24.19
N ALA A 69 -12.83 -18.53 -23.10
CA ALA A 69 -13.94 -19.48 -23.12
C ALA A 69 -15.08 -18.99 -24.03
N LEU A 70 -15.44 -17.71 -23.95
CA LEU A 70 -16.49 -17.13 -24.78
C LEU A 70 -16.17 -17.25 -26.29
N PHE A 71 -14.91 -17.12 -26.69
CA PHE A 71 -14.49 -17.33 -28.08
C PHE A 71 -14.78 -18.74 -28.59
N VAL A 72 -14.55 -19.77 -27.79
CA VAL A 72 -14.88 -21.15 -28.17
C VAL A 72 -16.38 -21.35 -28.35
N LEU A 73 -17.20 -20.64 -27.57
CA LEU A 73 -18.65 -20.67 -27.73
C LEU A 73 -19.13 -19.91 -28.97
N CYS A 74 -18.43 -18.83 -29.36
CA CYS A 74 -18.81 -17.99 -30.49
C CYS A 74 -18.27 -18.48 -31.84
N GLU A 75 -17.09 -19.09 -31.86
CA GLU A 75 -16.41 -19.56 -33.07
C GLU A 75 -16.10 -21.05 -32.92
N PRO A 76 -16.81 -21.93 -33.66
CA PRO A 76 -16.66 -23.39 -33.51
C PRO A 76 -15.29 -23.91 -33.97
N ASP A 77 -14.57 -23.13 -34.78
CA ASP A 77 -13.25 -23.48 -35.30
C ASP A 77 -12.11 -23.12 -34.32
N THR A 78 -12.44 -22.62 -33.11
CA THR A 78 -11.48 -22.08 -32.15
C THR A 78 -11.31 -23.00 -30.95
N THR A 79 -10.05 -23.20 -30.56
CA THR A 79 -9.72 -23.90 -29.31
C THR A 79 -9.65 -22.91 -28.14
N PHE A 80 -9.92 -23.40 -26.92
CA PHE A 80 -9.82 -22.59 -25.71
C PHE A 80 -8.43 -21.95 -25.56
N GLU A 81 -7.38 -22.71 -25.88
CA GLU A 81 -6.00 -22.23 -25.84
C GLU A 81 -5.77 -21.03 -26.77
N GLN A 82 -6.24 -21.10 -28.03
CA GLN A 82 -6.11 -20.00 -28.98
C GLN A 82 -6.91 -18.77 -28.55
N GLY A 83 -8.16 -18.95 -28.10
CA GLY A 83 -8.98 -17.86 -27.58
C GLY A 83 -8.35 -17.21 -26.34
N PHE A 84 -7.83 -18.01 -25.41
CA PHE A 84 -7.14 -17.53 -24.22
C PHE A 84 -5.87 -16.76 -24.57
N LEU A 85 -4.97 -17.34 -25.38
CA LEU A 85 -3.72 -16.71 -25.77
C LEU A 85 -3.95 -15.41 -26.56
N TYR A 86 -4.99 -15.37 -27.39
CA TYR A 86 -5.40 -14.16 -28.08
C TYR A 86 -5.77 -13.06 -27.09
N VAL A 87 -6.61 -13.36 -26.09
CA VAL A 87 -7.02 -12.35 -25.10
C VAL A 87 -5.85 -11.94 -24.20
N VAL A 88 -5.01 -12.87 -23.74
CA VAL A 88 -3.81 -12.56 -22.95
C VAL A 88 -2.90 -11.60 -23.71
N SER A 89 -2.64 -11.88 -24.98
CA SER A 89 -1.77 -11.04 -25.81
C SER A 89 -2.30 -9.61 -25.94
N ASN A 90 -3.61 -9.47 -26.13
CA ASN A 90 -4.29 -8.18 -26.21
C ASN A 90 -4.27 -7.43 -24.86
N LEU A 91 -4.55 -8.11 -23.76
CA LEU A 91 -4.56 -7.50 -22.42
C LEU A 91 -3.18 -7.05 -21.97
N LEU A 92 -2.12 -7.79 -22.36
CA LEU A 92 -0.74 -7.44 -22.07
C LEU A 92 -0.14 -6.44 -23.08
N GLY A 93 -0.89 -6.06 -24.12
CA GLY A 93 -0.43 -5.11 -25.15
C GLY A 93 0.81 -5.59 -25.91
N MET A 94 0.93 -6.91 -26.12
CA MET A 94 2.10 -7.47 -26.80
C MET A 94 2.14 -7.06 -28.28
N ALA A 95 3.31 -6.62 -28.75
CA ALA A 95 3.51 -6.26 -30.16
C ALA A 95 3.39 -7.46 -31.10
N ASN A 96 3.86 -8.64 -30.65
CA ASN A 96 3.66 -9.90 -31.33
C ASN A 96 2.69 -10.77 -30.51
N PRO A 97 1.54 -11.17 -31.06
CA PRO A 97 0.62 -12.05 -30.37
C PRO A 97 1.26 -13.40 -29.99
N LEU A 98 0.73 -14.04 -28.95
CA LEU A 98 1.09 -15.40 -28.54
C LEU A 98 0.42 -16.47 -29.43
N THR A 99 -0.47 -16.06 -30.34
CA THR A 99 -1.20 -16.94 -31.24
C THR A 99 -1.43 -16.25 -32.58
N ASP A 100 -1.41 -17.03 -33.66
CA ASP A 100 -1.79 -16.56 -35.00
C ASP A 100 -3.32 -16.52 -35.20
N TYR A 101 -4.08 -16.97 -34.20
CA TYR A 101 -5.53 -16.92 -34.23
C TYR A 101 -6.02 -15.45 -34.19
N SER A 102 -6.85 -15.08 -35.16
CA SER A 102 -7.56 -13.81 -35.19
C SER A 102 -9.04 -14.08 -35.45
N PRO A 103 -9.95 -13.64 -34.55
CA PRO A 103 -11.38 -13.83 -34.73
C PRO A 103 -11.83 -13.17 -36.04
N SER A 104 -12.50 -13.95 -36.90
CA SER A 104 -12.78 -13.56 -38.29
C SER A 104 -14.09 -12.79 -38.46
N GLY A 105 -14.77 -12.48 -37.35
CA GLY A 105 -15.88 -11.55 -37.34
C GLY A 105 -17.09 -12.03 -38.14
N VAL A 106 -17.48 -13.30 -38.03
CA VAL A 106 -18.85 -13.75 -38.30
C VAL A 106 -19.09 -15.05 -37.51
N ALA A 107 -19.82 -14.96 -36.40
CA ALA A 107 -20.42 -16.13 -35.80
C ALA A 107 -21.37 -16.73 -36.85
N LYS A 108 -20.94 -17.79 -37.55
CA LYS A 108 -21.81 -18.52 -38.47
C LYS A 108 -22.85 -19.23 -37.61
N MET A 109 -23.99 -18.57 -37.42
CA MET A 109 -25.21 -19.22 -36.92
C MET A 109 -25.58 -20.30 -37.93
N HIS A 110 -25.50 -21.55 -37.50
CA HIS A 110 -25.97 -22.72 -38.24
C HIS A 110 -27.39 -23.09 -37.82
#